data_AF-A0A227J228-F1
#
_entry.id   AF-A0A227J228-F1
#
_cell.length_a   1.000
_cell.length_b   1.000
_cell.length_c   1.000
_cell.angle_alpha   90.00
_cell.angle_beta   90.00
_cell.angle_gamma   90.00
#
_symmetry.space_group_name_H-M   'P 1'
#
loop_
_entity.id
_entity.type
_entity.pdbx_description
1 polymer ?
#
loop_
_entity_poly.entity_id
_entity_poly.type
_entity_poly.pdbx_seq_one_letter_code
_entity_poly.pdbx_strand_id
1 'polypeptide(L)' 'GNDDMLVLKRGEKGIVVLNKSTRAQSLSLKTECDWFDLMSDQSVKAGIELKVPAKSFMLLVQK' A
#
# COMPACT_ATOMS: atom_id res chain seq x y z
N GLY A 1 0.83 -17.37 1.19
CA GLY A 1 0.88 -16.34 0.14
C GLY A 1 -0.53 -15.85 -0.07
N ASN A 2 -0.74 -14.55 -0.10
CA ASN A 2 -2.01 -14.01 -0.54
C ASN A 2 -1.88 -13.77 -2.04
N ASP A 3 -2.30 -14.75 -2.84
CA ASP A 3 -2.09 -14.75 -4.29
C ASP A 3 -2.76 -13.55 -4.99
N ASP A 4 -3.69 -12.88 -4.30
CA ASP A 4 -4.40 -11.70 -4.78
C ASP A 4 -3.63 -10.38 -4.55
N MET A 5 -2.61 -10.34 -3.70
CA MET A 5 -1.84 -9.12 -3.42
C MET A 5 -0.47 -9.17 -4.08
N LEU A 6 -0.14 -8.12 -4.82
CA LEU A 6 1.21 -7.90 -5.32
C LEU A 6 1.78 -6.64 -4.66
N VAL A 7 2.93 -6.79 -4.01
CA VAL A 7 3.65 -5.68 -3.37
C VAL A 7 5.02 -5.57 -4.04
N LEU A 8 5.30 -4.41 -4.62
CA LEU A 8 6.57 -4.10 -5.27
C LEU A 8 7.23 -2.95 -4.52
N LYS A 9 8.51 -3.11 -4.16
CA LYS A 9 9.31 -2.04 -3.54
C LYS A 9 10.28 -1.46 -4.56
N ARG A 10 10.35 -0.12 -4.63
CA ARG A 10 11.33 0.65 -5.41
C ARG A 10 12.33 1.29 -4.45
N GLY A 11 13.35 0.53 -4.08
CA GLY A 11 14.29 0.92 -3.03
C GLY A 11 13.56 1.17 -1.71
N GLU A 12 14.04 2.13 -0.93
CA GLU A 12 13.47 2.47 0.38
C GLU A 12 12.32 3.49 0.32
N LYS A 13 12.15 4.18 -0.82
CA LYS A 13 11.28 5.38 -0.90
C LYS A 13 9.94 5.18 -1.60
N GLY A 14 9.72 4.02 -2.22
CA GLY A 14 8.52 3.78 -3.03
C GLY A 14 7.99 2.37 -2.87
N ILE A 15 6.68 2.24 -2.71
CA ILE A 15 5.97 0.96 -2.64
C ILE A 15 4.74 1.04 -3.55
N VAL A 16 4.59 0.05 -4.43
CA VAL A 16 3.36 -0.17 -5.18
C VAL A 16 2.65 -1.38 -4.61
N VAL A 17 1.37 -1.22 -4.30
CA VAL A 17 0.53 -2.30 -3.79
C VAL A 17 -0.64 -2.46 -4.75
N LEU A 18 -0.83 -3.67 -5.27
CA LEU A 18 -1.98 -4.03 -6.10
C LEU A 18 -2.82 -5.07 -5.40
N ASN A 19 -4.12 -4.79 -5.30
CA ASN A 19 -5.13 -5.75 -4.87
C ASN A 19 -5.89 -6.28 -6.08
N LYS A 20 -5.53 -7.49 -6.51
CA LYS A 20 -6.20 -8.21 -7.60
C LYS A 20 -7.48 -8.90 -7.13
N SER A 21 -7.75 -8.94 -5.83
CA SER A 21 -8.95 -9.56 -5.27
C SER A 21 -10.21 -8.77 -5.64
N THR A 22 -11.34 -9.45 -5.62
CA THR A 22 -12.68 -8.82 -5.69
C THR A 22 -13.11 -8.24 -4.34
N ARG A 23 -12.30 -8.42 -3.29
CA ARG A 23 -12.57 -7.92 -1.94
C ARG A 23 -11.47 -6.95 -1.51
N ALA A 24 -11.81 -6.00 -0.64
CA ALA A 24 -10.80 -5.16 0.01
C ALA A 24 -9.89 -6.04 0.87
N GLN A 25 -8.61 -5.71 0.90
CA GLN A 25 -7.61 -6.46 1.65
C GLN A 25 -6.74 -5.53 2.47
N SER A 26 -6.23 -6.06 3.57
CA SER A 26 -5.36 -5.32 4.49
C SER A 26 -3.91 -5.74 4.32
N LEU A 27 -3.00 -4.77 4.40
CA LEU A 27 -1.57 -4.97 4.33
C LEU A 27 -0.90 -4.27 5.52
N SER A 28 -0.21 -5.04 6.35
CA SER A 28 0.65 -4.49 7.41
C SER A 28 2.00 -4.09 6.83
N LEU A 29 2.21 -2.79 6.65
CA LEU A 29 3.50 -2.22 6.27
C LEU A 29 4.28 -1.84 7.53
N LYS A 30 5.32 -2.61 7.87
CA LYS A 30 6.30 -2.22 8.88
C LYS A 30 7.14 -1.07 8.33
N THR A 31 6.73 0.15 8.62
CA THR A 31 7.37 1.38 8.14
C THR A 31 7.56 2.33 9.33
N GLU A 32 8.67 3.07 9.31
CA GLU A 32 9.06 3.96 10.42
C GLU A 32 8.57 5.39 10.25
N CYS A 33 8.06 5.72 9.06
CA CYS A 33 7.59 7.05 8.69
C CYS A 33 6.24 6.98 7.98
N ASP A 34 5.53 8.10 8.00
CA ASP A 34 4.27 8.27 7.27
C ASP A 34 4.53 8.27 5.76
N TRP A 35 3.56 7.74 5.02
CA TRP A 35 3.60 7.62 3.57
C TRP A 35 2.52 8.49 2.94
N PHE A 36 2.68 8.77 1.66
CA PHE A 36 1.69 9.45 0.86
C PHE A 36 1.30 8.56 -0.32
N ASP A 37 0.01 8.29 -0.47
CA ASP A 37 -0.52 7.60 -1.65
C ASP A 37 -0.80 8.60 -2.76
N LEU A 38 0.01 8.53 -3.81
CA LEU A 38 -0.11 9.40 -4.98
C LEU A 38 -1.37 9.14 -5.82
N MET A 39 -2.05 7.99 -5.63
CA MET A 39 -3.25 7.67 -6.40
C MET A 39 -4.52 8.27 -5.81
N SER A 40 -4.55 8.46 -4.49
CA SER A 40 -5.70 8.99 -3.76
C SER A 40 -5.45 10.36 -3.12
N ASP A 41 -4.22 10.88 -3.22
CA ASP A 41 -3.75 12.08 -2.53
C ASP A 41 -3.95 12.03 -1.01
N GLN A 42 -3.77 10.84 -0.41
CA GLN A 42 -3.96 10.62 1.02
C GLN A 42 -2.67 10.29 1.76
N SER A 43 -2.55 10.81 2.98
CA SER A 43 -1.48 10.40 3.91
C SER A 43 -1.86 9.10 4.62
N VAL A 44 -0.91 8.17 4.66
CA VAL A 44 -0.98 6.89 5.38
C VAL A 44 -0.02 6.96 6.56
N LYS A 45 -0.54 6.78 7.78
CA LYS A 45 0.31 6.81 8.97
C LYS A 45 1.14 5.53 9.12
N ALA A 46 2.36 5.69 9.61
CA ALA A 46 3.22 4.59 10.03
C ALA A 46 2.52 3.67 11.03
N GLY A 47 2.77 2.36 10.93
CA GLY A 47 2.28 1.36 11.89
C GLY A 47 0.77 1.06 11.83
N ILE A 48 0.02 1.70 10.94
CA ILE A 48 -1.39 1.38 10.69
C ILE A 48 -1.50 0.34 9.58
N GLU A 49 -2.47 -0.56 9.71
CA GLU A 49 -2.81 -1.52 8.66
C GLU A 49 -3.42 -0.79 7.46
N LEU A 50 -2.78 -0.94 6.29
CA LEU A 50 -3.22 -0.29 5.07
C LEU A 50 -4.36 -1.09 4.44
N LYS A 51 -5.53 -0.47 4.28
CA LYS A 51 -6.65 -1.08 3.58
C LYS A 51 -6.60 -0.72 2.09
N VAL A 52 -6.37 -1.73 1.25
CA VAL A 52 -6.33 -1.59 -0.21
C VAL A 52 -7.68 -2.05 -0.78
N PRO A 53 -8.45 -1.16 -1.44
CA PRO A 53 -9.73 -1.52 -2.03
C PRO A 53 -9.66 -2.70 -3.02
N ALA A 54 -10.79 -3.34 -3.28
CA ALA A 54 -10.86 -4.40 -4.28
C ALA A 54 -10.50 -3.87 -5.67
N LYS A 55 -9.79 -4.67 -6.48
CA LYS A 55 -9.43 -4.33 -7.87
C LYS A 55 -8.77 -2.96 -8.02
N SER A 56 -7.96 -2.56 -7.05
CA SER A 56 -7.28 -1.26 -7.05
C SER A 56 -5.79 -1.39 -6.78
N PHE A 57 -5.11 -0.25 -6.81
CA PHE A 57 -3.71 -0.15 -6.44
C PHE A 57 -3.45 1.14 -5.64
N MET A 58 -2.33 1.16 -4.92
CA MET A 58 -1.82 2.31 -4.19
C MET A 58 -0.35 2.52 -4.57
N LEU A 59 0.05 3.78 -4.71
CA LEU A 59 1.42 4.20 -4.99
C LEU A 59 1.93 5.02 -3.82
N LEU A 60 2.58 4.34 -2.88
CA LEU A 60 3.07 4.92 -1.66
C LEU A 60 4.48 5.47 -1.87
N VAL A 61 4.69 6.72 -1.49
CA VAL A 61 6.00 7.35 -1.41
C VAL A 61 6.25 7.92 -0.02
N GLN A 62 7.50 7.84 0.44
CA GLN A 62 7.92 8.57 1.64
C GLN A 62 7.97 10.06 1.30
N LYS A 63 7.38 10.87 2.16
CA LYS A 63 7.54 12.33 2.11
C LYS A 63 8.89 12.75 2.67
#